data_AF-A0A7S3IJ55-F1
#
_entry.id   AF-A0A7S3IJ55-F1
#
_cell.length_a   1.000
_cell.length_b   1.000
_cell.length_c   1.000
_cell.angle_alpha   90.00
_cell.angle_beta   90.00
_cell.angle_gamma   90.00
#
_symmetry.space_group_name_H-M   'P 1'
#
loop_
_entity.id
_entity.type
_entity.pdbx_description
1 polymer ?
#
loop_
_entity_poly.entity_id
_entity_poly.type
_entity_poly.pdbx_seq_one_letter_code
_entity_poly.pdbx_strand_id
1 'polypeptide(L)'
;MYFVELKNIFVNLISTDNYPHIGLNDFVQFCRNVEILDHTIPTSTVDRMFIATKVGSPKVGTSNTLFRHEFLEIMIRISNAKYRESGRASTCHEALRMMLESALEKFQVKPWQEFRDEELWTFEVDAVFKANIEPLKKIHENVFPKFAQDSIKTCVELISRVSDLDLSEKETRFCLGMSKMTVRDEVANHAEYEKLRMPEFLEFLGRVASVKFFEEQEWPLCEKIERVLDSVFAVYGYKRKPALKISIEESSSEDSI
;
A
#
# COMPACT_ATOMS: atom_id res chain seq x y z
N MET A 1 7.05 -10.89 17.75
CA MET A 1 5.68 -10.32 17.74
C MET A 1 5.38 -9.95 16.30
N TYR A 2 4.67 -10.80 15.54
CA TYR A 2 4.58 -10.73 14.07
C TYR A 2 3.50 -9.76 13.52
N PHE A 3 3.11 -8.75 14.31
CA PHE A 3 2.00 -7.87 13.92
C PHE A 3 2.38 -6.92 12.78
N VAL A 4 3.64 -6.48 12.72
CA VAL A 4 4.13 -5.60 11.67
C VAL A 4 4.15 -6.33 10.34
N GLU A 5 4.61 -7.58 10.36
CA GLU A 5 4.73 -8.47 9.21
C GLU A 5 3.36 -8.84 8.65
N LEU A 6 2.40 -9.18 9.52
CA LEU A 6 1.00 -9.40 9.13
C LEU A 6 0.37 -8.16 8.50
N LYS A 7 0.62 -6.98 9.07
CA LYS A 7 0.17 -5.71 8.50
C LYS A 7 0.79 -5.50 7.11
N ASN A 8 2.08 -5.76 6.96
CA ASN A 8 2.79 -5.56 5.70
C ASN A 8 2.28 -6.53 4.62
N ILE A 9 2.01 -7.80 4.96
CA ILE A 9 1.36 -8.76 4.06
C ILE A 9 -0.02 -8.22 3.65
N PHE A 10 -0.86 -7.83 4.62
CA PHE A 10 -2.20 -7.31 4.33
C PHE A 10 -2.16 -6.12 3.38
N VAL A 11 -1.32 -5.11 3.67
CA VAL A 11 -1.17 -3.90 2.84
C VAL A 11 -0.73 -4.26 1.42
N ASN A 12 0.20 -5.21 1.27
CA ASN A 12 0.64 -5.67 -0.05
C ASN A 12 -0.48 -6.36 -0.83
N LEU A 13 -1.26 -7.23 -0.17
CA LEU A 13 -2.36 -7.94 -0.81
C LEU A 13 -3.45 -6.97 -1.27
N ILE A 14 -3.90 -6.04 -0.41
CA ILE A 14 -4.95 -5.08 -0.80
C ILE A 14 -4.47 -4.11 -1.89
N SER A 15 -3.18 -3.79 -1.94
CA SER A 15 -2.66 -2.87 -2.95
C SER A 15 -2.51 -3.52 -4.33
N THR A 16 -2.46 -4.84 -4.41
CA THR A 16 -2.19 -5.55 -5.68
C THR A 16 -3.41 -5.69 -6.57
N ASP A 17 -4.62 -5.78 -5.99
CA ASP A 17 -5.83 -6.07 -6.76
C ASP A 17 -7.06 -5.29 -6.25
N ASN A 18 -7.64 -5.73 -5.13
CA ASN A 18 -8.98 -5.30 -4.69
C ASN A 18 -8.97 -4.28 -3.54
N TYR A 19 -8.13 -3.24 -3.64
CA TYR A 19 -8.05 -2.19 -2.62
C TYR A 19 -9.44 -1.63 -2.25
N PRO A 20 -9.80 -1.49 -0.95
CA PRO A 20 -8.97 -1.67 0.24
C PRO A 20 -9.14 -3.04 0.94
N HIS A 21 -9.64 -4.06 0.24
CA HIS A 21 -9.95 -5.38 0.83
C HIS A 21 -9.27 -6.54 0.09
N ILE A 22 -9.36 -7.73 0.66
CA ILE A 22 -8.84 -8.96 0.01
C ILE A 22 -10.02 -9.80 -0.43
N GLY A 23 -10.14 -10.07 -1.73
CA GLY A 23 -11.13 -11.01 -2.26
C GLY A 23 -10.77 -12.47 -1.95
N LEU A 24 -11.76 -13.37 -1.98
CA LEU A 24 -11.52 -14.80 -1.76
C LEU A 24 -10.45 -15.36 -2.71
N ASN A 25 -10.53 -15.02 -4.01
CA ASN A 25 -9.59 -15.51 -5.01
C ASN A 25 -8.15 -15.07 -4.71
N ASP A 26 -7.96 -13.81 -4.32
CA ASP A 26 -6.64 -13.26 -3.97
C ASP A 26 -6.09 -13.93 -2.71
N PHE A 27 -6.95 -14.15 -1.72
CA PHE A 27 -6.56 -14.81 -0.47
C PHE A 27 -6.17 -16.27 -0.70
N VAL A 28 -6.90 -17.00 -1.55
CA VAL A 28 -6.56 -18.38 -1.93
C VAL A 28 -5.26 -18.41 -2.72
N GLN A 29 -5.05 -17.46 -3.65
CA GLN A 29 -3.80 -17.36 -4.39
C GLN A 29 -2.61 -17.04 -3.48
N PHE A 30 -2.78 -16.15 -2.50
CA PHE A 30 -1.81 -15.91 -1.44
C PHE A 30 -1.48 -17.20 -0.70
N CYS A 31 -2.49 -17.92 -0.19
CA CYS A 31 -2.30 -19.20 0.52
C CYS A 31 -1.54 -20.22 -0.33
N ARG A 32 -1.76 -20.25 -1.64
CA ARG A 32 -1.02 -21.11 -2.58
C ARG A 32 0.44 -20.68 -2.70
N ASN A 33 0.68 -19.39 -2.92
CA ASN A 33 2.03 -18.83 -3.11
C ASN A 33 2.93 -19.03 -1.88
N VAL A 34 2.35 -18.99 -0.68
CA VAL A 34 3.09 -19.20 0.57
C VAL A 34 3.02 -20.62 1.12
N GLU A 35 2.49 -21.56 0.32
CA GLU A 35 2.39 -23.00 0.66
C GLU A 35 1.62 -23.27 1.97
N ILE A 36 0.63 -22.43 2.27
CA ILE A 36 -0.36 -22.72 3.31
C ILE A 36 -1.25 -23.89 2.88
N LEU A 37 -1.52 -24.02 1.58
CA LEU A 37 -2.32 -25.12 1.04
C LEU A 37 -1.52 -26.42 0.99
N ASP A 38 -2.08 -27.50 1.53
CA ASP A 38 -1.54 -28.85 1.44
C ASP A 38 -2.64 -29.91 1.61
N HIS A 39 -2.28 -31.17 1.84
CA HIS A 39 -3.24 -32.26 2.06
C HIS A 39 -4.07 -32.09 3.35
N THR A 40 -3.57 -31.36 4.34
CA THR A 40 -4.30 -31.06 5.59
C THR A 40 -5.20 -29.83 5.43
N ILE A 41 -4.76 -28.85 4.65
CA ILE A 41 -5.49 -27.61 4.35
C ILE A 41 -5.71 -27.51 2.83
N PRO A 42 -6.69 -28.23 2.27
CA PRO A 42 -7.06 -28.06 0.87
C PRO A 42 -7.79 -26.71 0.65
N THR A 43 -7.86 -26.26 -0.60
CA THR A 43 -8.57 -25.02 -0.99
C THR A 43 -9.99 -24.93 -0.42
N SER A 44 -10.75 -26.03 -0.47
CA SER A 44 -12.12 -26.08 0.06
C SER A 44 -12.22 -25.85 1.57
N THR A 45 -11.15 -26.14 2.32
CA THR A 45 -11.07 -25.78 3.75
C THR A 45 -10.83 -24.29 3.93
N VAL A 46 -9.94 -23.69 3.13
CA VAL A 46 -9.72 -22.23 3.13
C VAL A 46 -10.99 -21.47 2.76
N ASP A 47 -11.72 -21.91 1.73
CA ASP A 47 -12.99 -21.29 1.31
C ASP A 47 -14.02 -21.30 2.45
N ARG A 48 -14.17 -22.43 3.14
CA ARG A 48 -15.07 -22.55 4.30
C ARG A 48 -14.64 -21.65 5.45
N MET A 49 -13.34 -21.54 5.72
CA MET A 49 -12.82 -20.64 6.77
C MET A 49 -13.01 -19.17 6.41
N PHE A 50 -12.89 -18.81 5.14
CA PHE A 50 -13.18 -17.47 4.64
C PHE A 50 -14.64 -17.11 4.88
N ILE A 51 -15.56 -17.98 4.47
CA ILE A 51 -17.00 -17.79 4.71
C ILE A 51 -17.29 -17.70 6.21
N ALA A 52 -16.73 -18.61 7.02
CA ALA A 52 -16.94 -18.62 8.47
C ALA A 52 -16.46 -17.34 9.16
N THR A 53 -15.35 -16.76 8.70
CA THR A 53 -14.82 -15.49 9.21
C THR A 53 -15.80 -14.33 8.95
N LYS A 54 -16.54 -14.38 7.83
CA LYS A 54 -17.53 -13.33 7.49
C LYS A 54 -18.85 -13.45 8.25
N VAL A 55 -19.26 -14.65 8.68
CA VAL A 55 -20.56 -14.87 9.33
C VAL A 55 -20.70 -14.06 10.64
N GLY A 56 -19.60 -13.78 11.32
CA GLY A 56 -19.58 -13.00 12.56
C GLY A 56 -19.48 -11.49 12.38
N SER A 57 -19.26 -11.00 11.16
CA SER A 57 -18.88 -9.60 10.93
C SER A 57 -20.08 -8.67 10.71
N PRO A 58 -19.94 -7.37 11.02
CA PRO A 58 -20.93 -6.36 10.63
C PRO A 58 -21.17 -6.40 9.12
N LYS A 59 -22.43 -6.33 8.68
CA LYS A 59 -22.83 -6.41 7.26
C LYS A 59 -22.44 -5.18 6.41
N VAL A 60 -21.48 -4.38 6.86
CA VAL A 60 -21.01 -3.19 6.15
C VAL A 60 -19.91 -3.64 5.18
N GLY A 61 -20.23 -3.71 3.89
CA GLY A 61 -19.30 -4.10 2.82
C GLY A 61 -19.82 -5.19 1.89
N THR A 62 -19.08 -5.47 0.81
CA THR A 62 -19.39 -6.57 -0.11
C THR A 62 -19.21 -7.92 0.60
N SER A 63 -20.11 -8.87 0.34
CA SER A 63 -20.19 -10.13 1.11
C SER A 63 -18.95 -11.04 1.02
N ASN A 64 -17.99 -10.72 0.14
CA ASN A 64 -16.94 -11.64 -0.29
C ASN A 64 -15.51 -11.08 -0.16
N THR A 65 -15.29 -10.10 0.73
CA THR A 65 -13.96 -9.48 0.93
C THR A 65 -13.56 -9.45 2.41
N LEU A 66 -12.25 -9.45 2.71
CA LEU A 66 -11.72 -9.38 4.07
C LEU A 66 -11.25 -7.97 4.43
N PHE A 67 -11.72 -7.49 5.58
CA PHE A 67 -11.11 -6.38 6.33
C PHE A 67 -9.84 -6.82 7.06
N ARG A 68 -9.07 -5.87 7.59
CA ARG A 68 -7.80 -6.17 8.29
C ARG A 68 -7.98 -7.10 9.49
N HIS A 69 -9.03 -6.90 10.27
CA HIS A 69 -9.32 -7.75 11.43
C HIS A 69 -9.78 -9.15 11.03
N GLU A 70 -10.54 -9.27 9.95
CA GLU A 70 -10.97 -10.56 9.37
C GLU A 70 -9.77 -11.32 8.78
N PHE A 71 -8.83 -10.61 8.14
CA PHE A 71 -7.57 -11.19 7.68
C PHE A 71 -6.75 -11.78 8.84
N LEU A 72 -6.68 -11.10 9.98
CA LEU A 72 -6.02 -11.66 11.16
C LEU A 72 -6.76 -12.90 11.68
N GLU A 73 -8.08 -12.84 11.77
CA GLU A 73 -8.91 -13.95 12.25
C GLU A 73 -8.75 -15.20 11.38
N ILE A 74 -8.85 -15.07 10.05
CA ILE A 74 -8.73 -16.23 9.15
C ILE A 74 -7.33 -16.84 9.20
N MET A 75 -6.27 -16.03 9.34
CA MET A 75 -4.91 -16.53 9.52
C MET A 75 -4.78 -17.36 10.81
N ILE A 76 -5.39 -16.91 11.91
CA ILE A 76 -5.44 -17.67 13.17
C ILE A 76 -6.20 -18.99 12.98
N ARG A 77 -7.37 -18.96 12.32
CA ARG A 77 -8.19 -20.16 12.07
C ARG A 77 -7.43 -21.21 11.25
N ILE A 78 -6.80 -20.79 10.15
CA ILE A 78 -6.02 -21.67 9.29
C ILE A 78 -4.82 -22.24 10.05
N SER A 79 -4.11 -21.41 10.81
CA SER A 79 -2.95 -21.88 11.58
C SER A 79 -3.34 -22.95 12.62
N ASN A 80 -4.46 -22.76 13.33
CA ASN A 80 -4.96 -23.72 14.30
C ASN A 80 -5.34 -25.04 13.63
N ALA A 81 -6.07 -25.01 12.53
CA ALA A 81 -6.41 -26.23 11.81
C ALA A 81 -5.16 -26.95 11.26
N LYS A 82 -4.19 -26.20 10.74
CA LYS A 82 -2.99 -26.76 10.12
C LYS A 82 -2.03 -27.37 11.14
N TYR A 83 -1.79 -26.68 12.26
CA TYR A 83 -0.73 -27.05 13.20
C TYR A 83 -1.25 -27.54 14.55
N ARG A 84 -2.35 -26.98 15.08
CA ARG A 84 -2.83 -27.33 16.41
C ARG A 84 -3.70 -28.59 16.39
N GLU A 85 -4.67 -28.66 15.48
CA GLU A 85 -5.55 -29.83 15.35
C GLU A 85 -4.81 -31.07 14.85
N SER A 86 -3.72 -30.88 14.11
CA SER A 86 -2.81 -31.97 13.69
C SER A 86 -1.81 -32.39 14.78
N GLY A 87 -1.78 -31.72 15.93
CA GLY A 87 -0.86 -32.01 17.04
C GLY A 87 0.57 -31.51 16.86
N ARG A 88 0.84 -30.69 15.84
CA ARG A 88 2.17 -30.08 15.57
C ARG A 88 2.47 -28.84 16.43
N ALA A 89 1.44 -28.22 16.99
CA ALA A 89 1.53 -27.07 17.89
C ALA A 89 0.60 -27.28 19.09
N SER A 90 1.05 -26.85 20.26
CA SER A 90 0.32 -26.97 21.52
C SER A 90 -0.62 -25.77 21.78
N THR A 91 -0.26 -24.59 21.27
CA THR A 91 -0.98 -23.33 21.49
C THR A 91 -1.32 -22.64 20.18
N CYS A 92 -2.34 -21.76 20.20
CA CYS A 92 -2.67 -20.92 19.04
C CYS A 92 -1.52 -20.01 18.63
N HIS A 93 -0.76 -19.50 19.61
CA HIS A 93 0.38 -18.64 19.35
C HIS A 93 1.49 -19.37 18.59
N GLU A 94 1.82 -20.58 19.02
CA GLU A 94 2.81 -21.44 18.36
C GLU A 94 2.37 -21.78 16.94
N ALA A 95 1.10 -22.17 16.75
CA ALA A 95 0.53 -22.48 15.44
C ALA A 95 0.63 -21.29 14.48
N LEU A 96 0.23 -20.09 14.93
CA LEU A 96 0.32 -18.88 14.11
C LEU A 96 1.77 -18.52 13.78
N ARG A 97 2.69 -18.61 14.75
CA ARG A 97 4.12 -18.35 14.54
C ARG A 97 4.69 -19.26 13.45
N MET A 98 4.47 -20.57 13.55
CA MET A 98 4.95 -21.53 12.54
C MET A 98 4.43 -21.22 11.14
N MET A 99 3.16 -20.83 11.03
CA MET A 99 2.58 -20.43 9.75
C MET A 99 3.22 -19.17 9.19
N LEU A 100 3.44 -18.16 10.03
CA LEU A 100 4.00 -16.87 9.60
C LEU A 100 5.48 -16.97 9.24
N GLU A 101 6.28 -17.74 9.97
CA GLU A 101 7.68 -17.99 9.61
C GLU A 101 7.78 -18.59 8.20
N SER A 102 7.00 -19.65 7.91
CA SER A 102 6.94 -20.23 6.57
C SER A 102 6.40 -19.24 5.52
N ALA A 103 5.43 -18.40 5.87
CA ALA A 103 4.83 -17.47 4.92
C ALA A 103 5.78 -16.32 4.58
N LEU A 104 6.52 -15.80 5.56
CA LEU A 104 7.44 -14.68 5.39
C LEU A 104 8.67 -15.03 4.58
N GLU A 105 9.13 -16.29 4.64
CA GLU A 105 10.20 -16.79 3.76
C GLU A 105 9.80 -16.80 2.28
N LYS A 106 8.50 -16.93 1.99
CA LYS A 106 7.96 -17.13 0.62
C LYS A 106 7.28 -15.89 0.06
N PHE A 107 6.76 -15.02 0.92
CA PHE A 107 6.03 -13.84 0.51
C PHE A 107 6.96 -12.64 0.33
N GLN A 108 7.13 -12.20 -0.91
CA GLN A 108 7.88 -10.98 -1.21
C GLN A 108 7.05 -9.74 -0.88
N VAL A 109 7.28 -9.18 0.30
CA VAL A 109 6.68 -7.92 0.75
C VAL A 109 7.35 -6.76 0.01
N LYS A 110 6.55 -5.91 -0.65
CA LYS A 110 7.02 -4.61 -1.13
C LYS A 110 7.08 -3.62 0.05
N PRO A 111 8.15 -2.81 0.15
CA PRO A 111 8.34 -1.88 1.26
C PRO A 111 7.23 -0.84 1.31
N TRP A 112 6.56 -0.75 2.45
CA TRP A 112 5.46 0.19 2.66
C TRP A 112 5.91 1.36 3.50
N GLN A 113 6.33 1.10 4.73
CA GLN A 113 6.83 2.13 5.62
C GLN A 113 8.29 2.48 5.30
N GLU A 114 9.08 1.47 4.93
CA GLU A 114 10.49 1.60 4.59
C GLU A 114 10.68 2.55 3.41
N PHE A 115 9.84 2.47 2.37
CA PHE A 115 9.85 3.44 1.27
C PHE A 115 9.65 4.89 1.75
N ARG A 116 8.83 5.10 2.78
CA ARG A 116 8.62 6.45 3.32
C ARG A 116 9.89 6.92 4.00
N ASP A 117 10.41 6.11 4.90
CA ASP A 117 11.52 6.47 5.77
C ASP A 117 12.83 6.61 4.98
N GLU A 118 13.05 5.77 3.97
CA GLU A 118 14.31 5.66 3.24
C GLU A 118 14.34 6.49 1.94
N GLU A 119 13.21 6.63 1.24
CA GLU A 119 13.18 7.29 -0.08
C GLU A 119 12.36 8.59 -0.08
N LEU A 120 11.13 8.56 0.43
CA LEU A 120 10.17 9.66 0.29
C LEU A 120 10.43 10.81 1.28
N TRP A 121 10.73 10.51 2.53
CA TRP A 121 10.91 11.49 3.61
C TRP A 121 12.33 12.03 3.65
N THR A 122 12.83 12.39 2.48
CA THR A 122 14.14 13.02 2.28
C THR A 122 13.97 14.53 2.11
N PHE A 123 15.03 15.26 2.42
CA PHE A 123 15.04 16.72 2.31
C PHE A 123 14.79 17.17 0.85
N GLU A 124 15.37 16.45 -0.10
CA GLU A 124 15.30 16.71 -1.53
C GLU A 124 13.87 16.55 -2.06
N VAL A 125 13.19 15.47 -1.67
CA VAL A 125 11.78 15.25 -2.04
C VAL A 125 10.87 16.31 -1.43
N ASP A 126 11.06 16.63 -0.16
CA ASP A 126 10.32 17.71 0.52
C ASP A 126 10.53 19.07 -0.16
N ALA A 127 11.76 19.39 -0.57
CA ALA A 127 12.08 20.62 -1.30
C ALA A 127 11.36 20.69 -2.66
N VAL A 128 11.32 19.59 -3.42
CA VAL A 128 10.58 19.49 -4.69
C VAL A 128 9.09 19.73 -4.47
N PHE A 129 8.48 19.06 -3.49
CA PHE A 129 7.04 19.23 -3.23
C PHE A 129 6.70 20.62 -2.69
N LYS A 130 7.49 21.17 -1.76
CA LYS A 130 7.28 22.53 -1.22
C LYS A 130 7.38 23.61 -2.29
N ALA A 131 8.38 23.53 -3.17
CA ALA A 131 8.52 24.46 -4.29
C ALA A 131 7.29 24.45 -5.22
N ASN A 132 6.59 23.31 -5.30
CA ASN A 132 5.50 23.05 -6.22
C ASN A 132 4.13 22.86 -5.53
N ILE A 133 4.00 23.23 -4.25
CA ILE A 133 2.81 22.87 -3.47
C ILE A 133 1.53 23.55 -3.95
N GLU A 134 1.63 24.78 -4.44
CA GLU A 134 0.46 25.56 -4.89
C GLU A 134 -0.23 24.95 -6.13
N PRO A 135 0.45 24.65 -7.25
CA PRO A 135 -0.18 23.92 -8.36
C PRO A 135 -0.65 22.52 -7.94
N LEU A 136 0.10 21.81 -7.08
CA LEU A 136 -0.29 20.49 -6.58
C LEU A 136 -1.61 20.53 -5.80
N LYS A 137 -1.79 21.52 -4.91
CA LYS A 137 -3.06 21.73 -4.19
C LYS A 137 -4.21 21.99 -5.15
N LYS A 138 -4.01 22.84 -6.16
CA LYS A 138 -5.07 23.14 -7.15
C LYS A 138 -5.47 21.93 -7.97
N ILE A 139 -4.51 21.10 -8.37
CA ILE A 139 -4.78 19.83 -9.05
C ILE A 139 -5.53 18.90 -8.11
N HIS A 140 -5.05 18.75 -6.87
CA HIS A 140 -5.68 17.90 -5.86
C HIS A 140 -7.13 18.30 -5.59
N GLU A 141 -7.42 19.58 -5.37
CA GLU A 141 -8.76 20.09 -5.09
C GLU A 141 -9.72 19.96 -6.30
N ASN A 142 -9.19 20.10 -7.52
CA ASN A 142 -9.97 19.95 -8.75
C ASN A 142 -10.31 18.47 -9.03
N VAL A 143 -9.32 17.59 -8.83
CA VAL A 143 -9.42 16.17 -9.16
C VAL A 143 -10.11 15.38 -8.04
N PHE A 144 -9.84 15.72 -6.78
CA PHE A 144 -10.39 15.09 -5.58
C PHE A 144 -11.19 16.10 -4.74
N PRO A 145 -12.37 16.56 -5.23
CA PRO A 145 -13.22 17.45 -4.45
C PRO A 145 -13.64 16.79 -3.13
N LYS A 146 -13.96 17.59 -2.11
CA LYS A 146 -14.22 17.15 -0.71
C LYS A 146 -15.23 16.01 -0.53
N PHE A 147 -16.07 15.74 -1.54
CA PHE A 147 -17.11 14.72 -1.53
C PHE A 147 -16.91 13.63 -2.61
N ALA A 148 -15.76 13.60 -3.29
CA ALA A 148 -15.45 12.53 -4.22
C ALA A 148 -15.34 11.19 -3.47
N GLN A 149 -16.08 10.18 -3.94
CA GLN A 149 -16.18 8.86 -3.33
C GLN A 149 -15.51 7.77 -4.17
N ASP A 150 -14.50 8.10 -4.99
CA ASP A 150 -13.84 7.11 -5.83
C ASP A 150 -12.38 7.49 -6.15
N SER A 151 -11.53 7.55 -5.13
CA SER A 151 -10.11 7.89 -5.31
C SER A 151 -9.40 6.97 -6.30
N ILE A 152 -9.79 5.68 -6.40
CA ILE A 152 -9.18 4.74 -7.34
C ILE A 152 -9.44 5.18 -8.77
N LYS A 153 -10.71 5.31 -9.15
CA LYS A 153 -11.08 5.72 -10.51
C LYS A 153 -10.47 7.08 -10.85
N THR A 154 -10.52 8.02 -9.90
CA THR A 154 -9.94 9.35 -10.09
C THR A 154 -8.42 9.29 -10.29
N CYS A 155 -7.68 8.45 -9.55
CA CYS A 155 -6.24 8.26 -9.77
C CYS A 155 -5.96 7.64 -11.14
N VAL A 156 -6.73 6.62 -11.54
CA VAL A 156 -6.60 5.98 -12.86
C VAL A 156 -6.85 7.01 -13.96
N GLU A 157 -7.93 7.79 -13.87
CA GLU A 157 -8.22 8.87 -14.83
C GLU A 157 -7.13 9.94 -14.88
N LEU A 158 -6.56 10.32 -13.73
CA LEU A 158 -5.44 11.26 -13.65
C LEU A 158 -4.24 10.71 -14.43
N ILE A 159 -3.83 9.46 -14.15
CA ILE A 159 -2.65 8.84 -14.78
C ILE A 159 -2.90 8.58 -16.27
N SER A 160 -4.08 8.11 -16.66
CA SER A 160 -4.43 7.88 -18.06
C SER A 160 -4.43 9.16 -18.92
N ARG A 161 -4.61 10.34 -18.32
CA ARG A 161 -4.48 11.62 -19.03
C ARG A 161 -3.03 12.03 -19.27
N VAL A 162 -2.07 11.45 -18.54
CA VAL A 162 -0.65 11.76 -18.65
C VAL A 162 0.00 10.69 -19.53
N SER A 163 -0.01 10.92 -20.84
CA SER A 163 0.46 9.95 -21.86
C SER A 163 1.86 9.41 -21.58
N ASP A 164 2.74 10.24 -21.03
CA ASP A 164 4.16 9.89 -20.84
C ASP A 164 4.39 8.90 -19.69
N LEU A 165 3.42 8.77 -18.78
CA LEU A 165 3.54 7.85 -17.64
C LEU A 165 3.28 6.40 -18.06
N ASP A 166 2.34 6.13 -18.96
CA ASP A 166 2.08 4.76 -19.48
C ASP A 166 1.99 3.68 -18.38
N LEU A 167 1.44 4.02 -17.22
CA LEU A 167 1.19 3.06 -16.13
C LEU A 167 -0.12 2.33 -16.40
N SER A 168 -0.12 1.01 -16.19
CA SER A 168 -1.34 0.22 -16.19
C SER A 168 -2.27 0.62 -15.05
N GLU A 169 -3.55 0.28 -15.17
CA GLU A 169 -4.53 0.44 -14.09
C GLU A 169 -4.07 -0.30 -12.81
N LYS A 170 -3.47 -1.49 -12.97
CA LYS A 170 -2.97 -2.29 -11.85
C LYS A 170 -1.83 -1.60 -11.11
N GLU A 171 -0.86 -1.03 -11.84
CA GLU A 171 0.24 -0.28 -11.24
C GLU A 171 -0.24 1.00 -10.55
N THR A 172 -1.24 1.67 -11.14
CA THR A 172 -1.85 2.86 -10.54
C THR A 172 -2.57 2.52 -9.24
N ARG A 173 -3.37 1.44 -9.22
CA ARG A 173 -4.02 0.91 -8.00
C ARG A 173 -3.00 0.54 -6.94
N PHE A 174 -1.88 -0.08 -7.34
CA PHE A 174 -0.78 -0.40 -6.44
C PHE A 174 -0.16 0.85 -5.81
N CYS A 175 0.14 1.87 -6.61
CA CYS A 175 0.67 3.15 -6.10
C CYS A 175 -0.30 3.80 -5.11
N LEU A 176 -1.60 3.78 -5.41
CA LEU A 176 -2.63 4.30 -4.52
C LEU A 176 -2.69 3.50 -3.21
N GLY A 177 -2.83 2.18 -3.26
CA GLY A 177 -2.92 1.35 -2.06
C GLY A 177 -1.70 1.52 -1.14
N MET A 178 -0.50 1.62 -1.73
CA MET A 178 0.74 1.83 -0.99
C MET A 178 0.87 3.26 -0.42
N SER A 179 0.22 4.25 -1.02
CA SER A 179 0.23 5.65 -0.54
C SER A 179 -0.72 5.92 0.63
N LYS A 180 -1.68 5.02 0.86
CA LYS A 180 -2.77 5.26 1.81
C LYS A 180 -2.37 5.03 3.25
N MET A 181 -2.86 5.89 4.14
CA MET A 181 -2.67 5.76 5.58
C MET A 181 -3.60 4.69 6.16
N THR A 182 -3.16 4.03 7.23
CA THR A 182 -3.98 3.02 7.92
C THR A 182 -5.20 3.67 8.57
N VAL A 183 -6.40 3.22 8.19
CA VAL A 183 -7.65 3.58 8.87
C VAL A 183 -7.76 2.76 10.16
N ARG A 184 -7.78 3.43 11.31
CA ARG A 184 -7.75 2.74 12.62
C ARG A 184 -8.99 1.88 12.84
N ASP A 185 -10.17 2.45 12.60
CA ASP A 185 -11.47 1.79 12.70
C ASP A 185 -12.11 1.74 11.32
N GLU A 186 -11.78 0.68 10.59
CA GLU A 186 -12.20 0.44 9.20
C GLU A 186 -13.69 0.19 9.06
N VAL A 187 -14.33 -0.34 10.13
CA VAL A 187 -15.75 -0.67 10.12
C VAL A 187 -16.58 0.61 10.20
N ALA A 188 -16.23 1.51 11.13
CA ALA A 188 -16.96 2.77 11.27
C ALA A 188 -16.58 3.81 10.21
N ASN A 189 -15.32 3.79 9.73
CA ASN A 189 -14.77 4.84 8.87
C ASN A 189 -14.37 4.33 7.49
N HIS A 190 -15.12 3.37 6.94
CA HIS A 190 -14.82 2.76 5.64
C HIS A 190 -14.59 3.77 4.52
N ALA A 191 -15.41 4.82 4.47
CA ALA A 191 -15.32 5.88 3.46
C ALA A 191 -13.98 6.64 3.48
N GLU A 192 -13.15 6.52 4.52
CA GLU A 192 -11.80 7.10 4.54
C GLU A 192 -10.85 6.43 3.54
N TYR A 193 -11.15 5.21 3.10
CA TYR A 193 -10.40 4.55 2.04
C TYR A 193 -10.67 5.14 0.65
N GLU A 194 -11.86 5.70 0.44
CA GLU A 194 -12.26 6.34 -0.82
C GLU A 194 -11.69 7.75 -0.97
N LYS A 195 -11.25 8.37 0.14
CA LYS A 195 -10.66 9.71 0.14
C LYS A 195 -9.16 9.63 -0.15
N LEU A 196 -8.61 10.60 -0.88
CA LEU A 196 -7.17 10.79 -0.99
C LEU A 196 -6.79 12.14 -0.39
N ARG A 197 -6.15 12.13 0.79
CA ARG A 197 -5.72 13.36 1.46
C ARG A 197 -4.47 13.92 0.78
N MET A 198 -4.19 15.22 0.96
CA MET A 198 -3.03 15.85 0.32
C MET A 198 -1.70 15.11 0.58
N PRO A 199 -1.35 14.66 1.81
CA PRO A 199 -0.13 13.89 2.02
C PRO A 199 -0.12 12.55 1.27
N GLU A 200 -1.26 11.86 1.21
CA GLU A 200 -1.40 10.61 0.45
C GLU A 200 -1.30 10.86 -1.06
N PHE A 201 -1.79 12.00 -1.55
CA PHE A 201 -1.63 12.40 -2.95
C PHE A 201 -0.16 12.68 -3.32
N LEU A 202 0.60 13.36 -2.44
CA LEU A 202 2.03 13.55 -2.64
C LEU A 202 2.78 12.22 -2.65
N GLU A 203 2.47 11.33 -1.69
CA GLU A 203 3.06 9.99 -1.66
C GLU A 203 2.67 9.17 -2.89
N PHE A 204 1.42 9.26 -3.36
CA PHE A 204 0.96 8.62 -4.59
C PHE A 204 1.81 9.03 -5.79
N LEU A 205 2.11 10.33 -5.94
CA LEU A 205 3.01 10.81 -7.00
C LEU A 205 4.44 10.28 -6.83
N GLY A 206 4.93 10.18 -5.59
CA GLY A 206 6.22 9.54 -5.29
C GLY A 206 6.25 8.06 -5.69
N ARG A 207 5.19 7.30 -5.40
CA ARG A 207 5.05 5.89 -5.80
C ARG A 207 4.98 5.74 -7.31
N VAL A 208 4.20 6.60 -8.00
CA VAL A 208 4.13 6.64 -9.45
C VAL A 208 5.49 6.89 -10.06
N ALA A 209 6.27 7.83 -9.50
CA ALA A 209 7.63 8.11 -9.94
C ALA A 209 8.57 6.91 -9.76
N SER A 210 8.51 6.25 -8.60
CA SER A 210 9.30 5.05 -8.31
C SER A 210 8.97 3.89 -9.26
N VAL A 211 7.68 3.64 -9.51
CA VAL A 211 7.22 2.57 -10.43
C VAL A 211 7.54 2.90 -11.88
N LYS A 212 7.29 4.13 -12.33
CA LYS A 212 7.56 4.55 -13.71
C LYS A 212 9.03 4.41 -14.05
N PHE A 213 9.89 4.88 -13.15
CA PHE A 213 11.33 4.94 -13.38
C PHE A 213 12.07 3.86 -12.58
N PHE A 214 11.53 2.63 -12.58
CA PHE A 214 12.10 1.52 -11.83
C PHE A 214 13.43 1.02 -12.43
N GLU A 215 13.61 1.20 -13.74
CA GLU A 215 14.83 0.79 -14.47
C GLU A 215 15.97 1.80 -14.26
N GLU A 216 15.65 3.07 -14.02
CA GLU A 216 16.58 4.16 -13.77
C GLU A 216 16.98 4.21 -12.28
N GLN A 217 17.65 3.17 -11.81
CA GLN A 217 18.08 3.02 -10.41
C GLN A 217 19.04 4.13 -9.94
N GLU A 218 19.80 4.71 -10.87
CA GLU A 218 20.76 5.78 -10.58
C GLU A 218 20.09 7.12 -10.25
N TRP A 219 18.81 7.31 -10.60
CA TRP A 219 18.13 8.57 -10.32
C TRP A 219 17.56 8.58 -8.91
N PRO A 220 17.83 9.63 -8.11
CA PRO A 220 17.18 9.79 -6.82
C PRO A 220 15.68 10.02 -7.01
N LEU A 221 14.88 9.63 -6.01
CA LEU A 221 13.42 9.73 -6.09
C LEU A 221 12.94 11.16 -6.38
N CYS A 222 13.63 12.20 -5.88
CA CYS A 222 13.31 13.59 -6.15
C CYS A 222 13.34 13.92 -7.65
N GLU A 223 14.35 13.47 -8.39
CA GLU A 223 14.46 13.68 -9.84
C GLU A 223 13.38 12.91 -10.62
N LYS A 224 13.05 11.69 -10.16
CA LYS A 224 11.93 10.91 -10.71
C LYS A 224 10.60 11.65 -10.53
N ILE A 225 10.37 12.20 -9.34
CA ILE A 225 9.18 13.02 -9.03
C ILE A 225 9.14 14.26 -9.91
N GLU A 226 10.25 14.97 -10.09
CA GLU A 226 10.29 16.16 -10.95
C GLU A 226 9.76 15.87 -12.36
N ARG A 227 10.13 14.72 -12.95
CA ARG A 227 9.65 14.31 -14.28
C ARG A 227 8.17 13.97 -14.30
N VAL A 228 7.69 13.27 -13.27
CA VAL A 228 6.25 13.03 -13.10
C VAL A 228 5.50 14.36 -13.00
N LEU A 229 6.03 15.33 -12.26
CA LEU A 229 5.43 16.66 -12.13
C LEU A 229 5.43 17.41 -13.46
N ASP A 230 6.49 17.32 -14.27
CA ASP A 230 6.54 17.96 -15.59
C ASP A 230 5.41 17.43 -16.49
N SER A 231 5.19 16.12 -16.54
CA SER A 231 4.10 15.52 -17.33
C SER A 231 2.72 15.80 -16.75
N VAL A 232 2.53 15.69 -15.43
CA VAL A 232 1.25 15.98 -14.76
C VAL A 232 0.89 17.46 -14.93
N PHE A 233 1.81 18.38 -14.70
CA PHE A 233 1.53 19.82 -14.78
C PHE A 233 1.20 20.27 -16.20
N ALA A 234 1.82 19.68 -17.22
CA ALA A 234 1.50 19.97 -18.62
C ALA A 234 0.01 19.76 -18.93
N VAL A 235 -0.60 18.69 -18.41
CA VAL A 235 -2.04 18.39 -18.60
C VAL A 235 -2.95 19.48 -17.99
N TYR A 236 -2.50 20.13 -16.91
CA TYR A 236 -3.29 21.13 -16.19
C TYR A 236 -2.83 22.58 -16.45
N GLY A 237 -1.93 22.80 -17.42
CA GLY A 237 -1.44 24.12 -17.78
C GLY A 237 -0.54 24.78 -16.72
N TYR A 238 0.08 23.99 -15.84
CA TYR A 238 1.07 24.46 -14.88
C TYR A 238 2.49 24.22 -15.40
N LYS A 239 3.47 24.88 -14.77
CA LYS A 239 4.90 24.64 -14.98
C LYS A 239 5.58 24.39 -13.65
N ARG A 240 6.47 23.41 -13.62
CA ARG A 240 7.22 23.07 -12.42
C ARG A 240 8.18 24.20 -12.07
N LYS A 241 8.25 24.53 -10.79
CA LYS A 241 9.25 25.42 -10.22
C LYS A 241 10.45 24.56 -9.80
N PRO A 242 11.69 24.98 -10.12
CA PRO A 242 12.88 24.28 -9.65
C PRO A 242 12.93 24.33 -8.12
N ALA A 243 13.30 23.21 -7.50
CA ALA A 243 13.60 23.19 -6.07
C ALA A 243 14.86 24.03 -5.79
N LEU A 244 14.88 24.73 -4.66
CA LEU A 244 16.09 25.38 -4.19
C LEU A 244 17.11 24.29 -3.84
N LYS A 245 18.24 24.26 -4.56
CA LYS A 245 19.38 23.45 -4.16
C LYS A 245 19.95 24.07 -2.90
N ILE A 246 19.68 23.47 -1.74
CA ILE A 246 20.41 23.84 -0.54
C ILE A 246 21.81 23.28 -0.72
N SER A 247 22.79 24.15 -0.93
CA SER A 247 24.18 23.81 -0.68
C SER A 247 24.27 23.51 0.81
N ILE A 248 24.41 22.24 1.16
CA ILE A 248 24.81 21.85 2.51
C ILE A 248 26.23 22.39 2.67
N GLU A 249 26.36 23.64 3.11
CA GLU A 249 27.62 24.08 3.70
C GLU A 249 27.79 23.20 4.93
N GLU A 250 28.74 22.28 4.87
CA GLU A 250 29.18 21.49 6.02
C GLU A 250 29.59 22.47 7.12
N SER A 251 28.66 22.79 8.01
CA SER A 251 28.99 23.42 9.28
C SER A 251 29.72 22.36 10.08
N SER A 252 31.02 22.25 9.84
CA SER A 252 31.97 21.60 10.73
C SER A 252 31.74 22.18 12.12
N SER A 253 31.05 21.42 12.97
CA SER A 253 30.96 21.71 14.39
C SER A 253 32.32 21.43 15.01
N GLU A 254 33.25 22.35 14.84
CA GLU A 254 34.36 22.54 15.76
C GLU A 254 33.83 23.23 17.01
N ASP A 255 33.36 22.45 17.99
CA ASP A 255 33.34 22.84 19.39
C ASP A 255 33.80 21.59 20.17
N SER A 256 35.11 21.36 20.28
CA SER A 256 36.02 21.88 21.31
C SER A 256 35.72 21.34 22.72
N ILE A 257 36.48 20.29 23.07
CA ILE A 257 37.01 19.86 24.40
C ILE A 257 36.04 19.71 25.58
#